data_AF-N1UDP2-F1
#
_entry.id   AF-N1UDP2-F1
#
_cell.length_a   1.000
_cell.length_b   1.000
_cell.length_c   1.000
_cell.angle_alpha   90.00
_cell.angle_beta   90.00
_cell.angle_gamma   90.00
#
_symmetry.space_group_name_H-M   'P 1'
#
loop_
_entity.id
_entity.type
_entity.pdbx_description
1 polymer ?
#
loop_
_entity_poly.entity_id
_entity_poly.type
_entity_poly.pdbx_seq_one_letter_code
_entity_poly.pdbx_strand_id
1 'polypeptide(L)'
;MYGIPDIFRMEWFPGDYDGNGLSDSVLFDEPTGQWTLMLNKGGSFEFLRFSKKFQNVFRNDYTPNSNLDSSSTNDTSKPGKDHDKVNFLVGDYNGDGRTDISLYDSRNGKWFVGENHRNPNKNDSVYFQMQWKLYKVFTAPEQALFGHDRFSGDFNGDGFSDFLLFDRSNGEWTLGETGDGTINFRIWSRTPQFKTVTRWIQGDFNGDGRTDIGFYSSSDGKFWIGESTQNGFRYKIYSDMSYGPDQDRVLKTPLPKDEVKIESGKTNFSASSNTKTILLSYKYDGNLNSGKGELVFPGCFTQDDCSTSPELLIFDRKANAWNFKRGNTFTERVNTNFNPEGTGITILFGGKPDRYTNNTKDEVLFYKKQGTTNQFFSLKNTNGTTFDILNLATFTDTDVTKFDPFHSGIVADHFENNTSQSVLVLDDQTASGNARFVLSGLNGTKVLTPSGDLASTDLNDLFQAGTNENRQRRKEFSFFRESLPQHKHNL
;
A
#
# COMPACT_ATOMS: atom_id res chain seq x y z
N MET A 1 -4.01 27.76 -1.43
CA MET A 1 -2.54 27.63 -1.55
C MET A 1 -2.24 26.57 -2.59
N TYR A 2 -2.12 26.96 -3.86
CA TYR A 2 -1.47 26.13 -4.89
C TYR A 2 0.02 26.51 -4.87
N GLY A 3 0.93 25.54 -4.76
CA GLY A 3 2.34 25.78 -5.08
C GLY A 3 3.39 25.32 -4.08
N ILE A 4 3.06 24.98 -2.83
CA ILE A 4 4.03 24.40 -1.89
C ILE A 4 3.95 22.87 -2.02
N PRO A 5 5.02 22.20 -2.46
CA PRO A 5 5.07 20.74 -2.44
C PRO A 5 4.97 20.25 -0.99
N ASP A 6 4.06 19.32 -0.73
CA ASP A 6 4.02 18.61 0.55
C ASP A 6 5.18 17.61 0.58
N ILE A 7 6.34 18.05 1.05
CA ILE A 7 7.56 17.22 1.07
C ILE A 7 7.42 16.01 2.00
N PHE A 8 6.48 16.03 2.96
CA PHE A 8 6.27 14.96 3.93
C PHE A 8 5.51 13.76 3.36
N ARG A 9 4.92 13.88 2.17
CA ARG A 9 4.31 12.73 1.45
C ARG A 9 5.21 12.14 0.37
N MET A 10 6.39 12.71 0.14
CA MET A 10 7.32 12.27 -0.90
C MET A 10 8.21 11.14 -0.39
N GLU A 11 8.72 10.33 -1.30
CA GLU A 11 9.84 9.43 -1.02
C GLU A 11 11.15 10.22 -1.02
N TRP A 12 12.06 9.92 -0.08
CA TRP A 12 13.33 10.64 0.11
C TRP A 12 14.51 9.71 -0.14
N PHE A 13 15.42 10.16 -0.99
CA PHE A 13 16.60 9.40 -1.40
C PHE A 13 17.85 10.23 -1.06
N PRO A 14 18.47 10.03 0.11
CA PRO A 14 19.72 10.72 0.45
C PRO A 14 20.88 10.18 -0.39
N GLY A 15 21.85 11.04 -0.68
CA GLY A 15 23.05 10.69 -1.45
C GLY A 15 23.85 11.93 -1.84
N ASP A 16 25.07 11.73 -2.33
CA ASP A 16 25.89 12.79 -2.92
C ASP A 16 25.55 12.91 -4.42
N TYR A 17 24.62 13.82 -4.74
CA TYR A 17 24.09 13.96 -6.09
C TYR A 17 24.87 14.97 -6.93
N ASP A 18 25.56 15.93 -6.31
CA ASP A 18 26.41 16.88 -7.04
C ASP A 18 27.91 16.49 -7.06
N GLY A 19 28.30 15.45 -6.31
CA GLY A 19 29.65 14.89 -6.24
C GLY A 19 30.61 15.70 -5.37
N ASN A 20 30.08 16.48 -4.42
CA ASN A 20 30.89 17.36 -3.56
C ASN A 20 31.35 16.69 -2.24
N GLY A 21 30.97 15.42 -2.03
CA GLY A 21 31.27 14.63 -0.83
C GLY A 21 30.31 14.87 0.34
N LEU A 22 29.29 15.72 0.18
CA LEU A 22 28.25 15.97 1.17
C LEU A 22 26.94 15.33 0.72
N SER A 23 26.14 14.88 1.68
CA SER A 23 24.82 14.35 1.37
C SER A 23 23.85 15.47 1.02
N ASP A 24 23.19 15.29 -0.12
CA ASP A 24 21.97 15.94 -0.58
C ASP A 24 20.77 15.00 -0.37
N SER A 25 19.63 15.31 -1.00
CA SER A 25 18.51 14.39 -1.13
C SER A 25 17.71 14.63 -2.40
N VAL A 26 17.23 13.56 -3.03
CA VAL A 26 16.20 13.64 -4.08
C VAL A 26 14.85 13.22 -3.51
N LEU A 27 13.81 13.99 -3.83
CA LEU A 27 12.44 13.78 -3.40
C LEU A 27 11.56 13.38 -4.59
N PHE A 28 10.72 12.37 -4.40
CA PHE A 28 9.79 11.87 -5.41
C PHE A 28 8.33 11.95 -4.95
N ASP A 29 7.51 12.66 -5.72
CA ASP A 29 6.06 12.78 -5.52
C ASP A 29 5.32 11.83 -6.46
N GLU A 30 5.09 10.59 -6.02
CA GLU A 30 4.54 9.51 -6.85
C GLU A 30 3.23 9.87 -7.61
N PRO A 31 2.21 10.51 -6.99
CA PRO A 31 0.95 10.75 -7.68
C PRO A 31 1.09 11.70 -8.88
N THR A 32 2.11 12.55 -8.86
CA THR A 32 2.40 13.50 -9.94
C THR A 32 3.58 13.07 -10.80
N GLY A 33 4.39 12.13 -10.33
CA GLY A 33 5.66 11.74 -10.95
C GLY A 33 6.77 12.78 -10.79
N GLN A 34 6.59 13.82 -9.96
CA GLN A 34 7.53 14.94 -9.87
C GLN A 34 8.77 14.55 -9.05
N TRP A 35 9.95 14.80 -9.61
CA TRP A 35 11.23 14.66 -8.93
C TRP A 35 11.84 16.01 -8.61
N THR A 36 12.34 16.18 -7.38
CA THR A 36 12.93 17.42 -6.87
C THR A 36 14.24 17.13 -6.16
N LEU A 37 15.33 17.78 -6.56
CA LEU A 37 16.58 17.77 -5.83
C LEU A 37 16.50 18.78 -4.70
N MET A 38 16.85 18.35 -3.49
CA MET A 38 17.09 19.17 -2.31
C MET A 38 18.61 19.21 -2.10
N LEU A 39 19.23 20.21 -2.69
CA LEU A 39 20.67 20.40 -2.74
C LEU A 39 21.16 21.06 -1.45
N ASN A 40 22.13 20.45 -0.81
CA ASN A 40 22.75 20.93 0.42
C ASN A 40 23.82 21.97 0.10
N LYS A 41 23.69 23.18 0.66
CA LYS A 41 24.66 24.28 0.49
C LYS A 41 25.52 24.54 1.73
N GLY A 42 25.53 23.64 2.70
CA GLY A 42 26.32 23.81 3.93
C GLY A 42 25.77 24.88 4.88
N GLY A 43 24.44 24.93 5.04
CA GLY A 43 23.75 25.89 5.92
C GLY A 43 22.36 26.28 5.44
N SER A 44 22.04 25.98 4.18
CA SER A 44 20.72 26.11 3.59
C SER A 44 20.49 25.00 2.56
N PHE A 45 19.24 24.86 2.11
CA PHE A 45 18.85 23.94 1.05
C PHE A 45 18.29 24.70 -0.14
N GLU A 46 18.67 24.28 -1.33
CA GLU A 46 18.11 24.75 -2.60
C GLU A 46 17.25 23.63 -3.21
N PHE A 47 16.02 23.96 -3.63
CA PHE A 47 15.10 22.98 -4.22
C PHE A 47 14.98 23.16 -5.73
N LEU A 48 15.31 22.13 -6.50
CA LEU A 48 15.26 22.15 -7.97
C LEU A 48 14.40 21.00 -8.50
N ARG A 49 13.27 21.34 -9.14
CA ARG A 49 12.48 20.37 -9.91
C ARG A 49 13.21 20.05 -11.21
N PHE A 50 13.47 18.77 -11.47
CA PHE A 50 14.31 18.38 -12.62
C PHE A 50 13.67 17.33 -13.54
N SER A 51 12.67 16.57 -13.07
CA SER A 51 12.04 15.52 -13.89
C SER A 51 10.59 15.27 -13.48
N LYS A 52 9.81 14.73 -14.43
CA LYS A 52 8.45 14.24 -14.20
C LYS A 52 8.23 12.91 -14.92
N LYS A 53 8.35 11.80 -14.17
CA LYS A 53 8.30 10.40 -14.64
C LYS A 53 7.83 9.49 -13.51
N PHE A 54 7.35 8.29 -13.85
CA PHE A 54 6.82 7.33 -12.88
C PHE A 54 5.57 7.81 -12.14
N GLN A 55 4.78 8.68 -12.79
CA GLN A 55 3.48 9.05 -12.25
C GLN A 55 2.65 7.79 -12.01
N ASN A 56 2.06 7.70 -10.81
CA ASN A 56 1.17 6.60 -10.41
C ASN A 56 1.87 5.22 -10.40
N VAL A 57 3.19 5.17 -10.16
CA VAL A 57 3.97 3.91 -10.20
C VAL A 57 3.59 2.91 -9.11
N PHE A 58 3.03 3.37 -7.98
CA PHE A 58 2.61 2.52 -6.86
C PHE A 58 1.19 1.97 -7.02
N ARG A 59 0.49 2.31 -8.11
CA ARG A 59 -0.88 1.88 -8.35
C ARG A 59 -0.93 0.46 -8.90
N ASN A 60 -1.95 -0.30 -8.50
CA ASN A 60 -2.15 -1.67 -9.02
C ASN A 60 -2.60 -1.72 -10.48
N ASP A 61 -2.97 -0.58 -11.06
CA ASP A 61 -3.28 -0.41 -12.48
C ASP A 61 -2.22 0.43 -13.20
N TYR A 62 -0.98 0.44 -12.70
CA TYR A 62 0.13 1.14 -13.35
C TYR A 62 0.42 0.54 -14.73
N THR A 63 0.04 1.28 -15.77
CA THR A 63 0.33 0.95 -17.17
C THR A 63 1.18 2.08 -17.79
N PRO A 64 2.53 1.96 -17.78
CA PRO A 64 3.40 3.02 -18.21
C PRO A 64 3.26 3.33 -19.70
N ASN A 65 3.09 4.61 -20.02
CA ASN A 65 3.26 5.14 -21.37
C ASN A 65 4.76 5.28 -21.73
N SER A 66 5.06 5.89 -22.87
CA SER A 66 6.45 6.13 -23.32
C SER A 66 7.26 7.03 -22.38
N ASN A 67 6.62 7.84 -21.52
CA ASN A 67 7.27 8.64 -20.49
C ASN A 67 7.52 7.85 -19.19
N LEU A 68 7.09 6.58 -19.11
CA LEU A 68 7.03 5.77 -17.89
C LEU A 68 5.99 6.25 -16.88
N ASP A 69 4.97 6.97 -17.33
CA ASP A 69 3.87 7.43 -16.48
C ASP A 69 2.60 6.61 -16.72
N SER A 70 1.81 6.42 -15.68
CA SER A 70 0.38 6.10 -15.83
C SER A 70 -0.42 7.37 -15.57
N SER A 71 -0.97 7.98 -16.62
CA SER A 71 -1.62 9.30 -16.55
C SER A 71 -2.88 9.35 -15.69
N SER A 72 -3.48 8.19 -15.42
CA SER A 72 -4.68 8.03 -14.62
C SER A 72 -4.62 6.72 -13.85
N THR A 73 -5.33 6.66 -12.73
CA THR A 73 -5.46 5.45 -11.92
C THR A 73 -6.86 5.41 -11.31
N ASN A 74 -7.41 4.20 -11.20
CA ASN A 74 -8.60 3.90 -10.42
C ASN A 74 -8.25 3.53 -8.96
N ASP A 75 -6.96 3.38 -8.65
CA ASP A 75 -6.47 3.11 -7.31
C ASP A 75 -6.47 4.38 -6.45
N THR A 76 -7.54 4.54 -5.70
CA THR A 76 -7.77 5.67 -4.78
C THR A 76 -7.08 5.48 -3.41
N SER A 77 -6.34 4.40 -3.20
CA SER A 77 -5.61 4.20 -1.95
C SER A 77 -4.56 5.28 -1.75
N LYS A 78 -4.30 5.68 -0.50
CA LYS A 78 -3.30 6.71 -0.20
C LYS A 78 -1.88 6.34 -0.66
N PRO A 79 -1.34 5.15 -0.34
CA PRO A 79 0.02 4.78 -0.76
C PRO A 79 0.10 4.22 -2.20
N GLY A 80 -1.02 3.80 -2.79
CA GLY A 80 -1.01 2.86 -3.91
C GLY A 80 -0.95 1.40 -3.44
N LYS A 81 -1.79 0.54 -4.01
CA LYS A 81 -1.93 -0.87 -3.64
C LYS A 81 -0.68 -1.71 -3.93
N ASP A 82 0.15 -1.27 -4.86
CA ASP A 82 1.37 -1.95 -5.30
C ASP A 82 2.64 -1.17 -4.87
N HIS A 83 2.54 -0.31 -3.84
CA HIS A 83 3.70 0.39 -3.27
C HIS A 83 4.83 -0.57 -2.91
N ASP A 84 4.50 -1.72 -2.30
CA ASP A 84 5.45 -2.77 -1.90
C ASP A 84 6.13 -3.48 -3.08
N LYS A 85 5.54 -3.40 -4.28
CA LYS A 85 6.06 -4.05 -5.50
C LYS A 85 7.18 -3.26 -6.16
N VAL A 86 7.29 -1.97 -5.84
CA VAL A 86 8.27 -1.06 -6.41
C VAL A 86 9.33 -0.76 -5.35
N ASN A 87 10.59 -0.97 -5.70
CA ASN A 87 11.69 -0.82 -4.76
C ASN A 87 12.70 0.17 -5.32
N PHE A 88 12.99 1.20 -4.53
CA PHE A 88 14.02 2.17 -4.85
C PHE A 88 15.31 1.82 -4.11
N LEU A 89 16.44 2.00 -4.80
CA LEU A 89 17.77 1.92 -4.23
C LEU A 89 18.59 3.10 -4.74
N VAL A 90 19.57 3.52 -3.96
CA VAL A 90 20.53 4.56 -4.32
C VAL A 90 21.93 3.96 -4.39
N GLY A 91 22.76 4.48 -5.28
CA GLY A 91 24.13 4.02 -5.51
C GLY A 91 24.70 4.62 -6.79
N ASP A 92 25.99 4.47 -7.01
CA ASP A 92 26.68 4.84 -8.25
C ASP A 92 26.64 3.65 -9.23
N TYR A 93 25.64 3.57 -10.09
CA TYR A 93 25.44 2.41 -10.98
C TYR A 93 26.14 2.57 -12.34
N ASN A 94 26.63 3.77 -12.65
CA ASN A 94 27.40 4.05 -13.87
C ASN A 94 28.89 4.32 -13.60
N GLY A 95 29.32 4.30 -12.34
CA GLY A 95 30.72 4.41 -11.91
C GLY A 95 31.30 5.82 -12.06
N ASP A 96 30.45 6.85 -12.06
CA ASP A 96 30.87 8.23 -12.30
C ASP A 96 31.19 9.03 -11.03
N GLY A 97 31.06 8.38 -9.86
CA GLY A 97 31.32 8.91 -8.54
C GLY A 97 30.17 9.71 -7.94
N ARG A 98 28.97 9.68 -8.55
CA ARG A 98 27.78 10.39 -8.06
C ARG A 98 26.64 9.43 -7.81
N THR A 99 25.73 9.84 -6.94
CA THR A 99 24.57 9.02 -6.61
C THR A 99 23.56 9.01 -7.77
N ASP A 100 23.20 7.80 -8.20
CA ASP A 100 22.08 7.49 -9.06
C ASP A 100 20.89 6.93 -8.25
N ILE A 101 19.73 6.86 -8.90
CA ILE A 101 18.53 6.23 -8.33
C ILE A 101 18.15 5.05 -9.19
N SER A 102 17.92 3.90 -8.59
CA SER A 102 17.36 2.75 -9.28
C SER A 102 15.96 2.39 -8.79
N LEU A 103 15.16 1.83 -9.70
CA LEU A 103 13.80 1.40 -9.47
C LEU A 103 13.64 -0.03 -10.00
N TYR A 104 13.41 -0.97 -9.10
CA TYR A 104 13.04 -2.34 -9.43
C TYR A 104 11.54 -2.57 -9.24
N ASP A 105 10.87 -2.99 -10.32
CA ASP A 105 9.44 -3.31 -10.34
C ASP A 105 9.22 -4.82 -10.40
N SER A 106 8.79 -5.40 -9.27
CA SER A 106 8.56 -6.85 -9.14
C SER A 106 7.33 -7.36 -9.92
N ARG A 107 6.46 -6.48 -10.44
CA ARG A 107 5.29 -6.89 -11.25
C ARG A 107 5.69 -7.40 -12.63
N ASN A 108 6.80 -6.88 -13.15
CA ASN A 108 7.27 -7.16 -14.51
C ASN A 108 8.76 -7.51 -14.58
N GLY A 109 9.47 -7.50 -13.46
CA GLY A 109 10.89 -7.81 -13.37
C GLY A 109 11.82 -6.72 -13.92
N LYS A 110 11.31 -5.53 -14.29
CA LYS A 110 12.13 -4.47 -14.88
C LYS A 110 12.92 -3.73 -13.80
N TRP A 111 14.17 -3.46 -14.12
CA TRP A 111 15.07 -2.64 -13.34
C TRP A 111 15.55 -1.45 -14.15
N PHE A 112 15.13 -0.27 -13.72
CA PHE A 112 15.51 1.00 -14.31
C PHE A 112 16.55 1.69 -13.42
N VAL A 113 17.49 2.38 -14.06
CA VAL A 113 18.45 3.26 -13.39
C VAL A 113 18.30 4.65 -13.99
N GLY A 114 18.10 5.63 -13.11
CA GLY A 114 18.15 7.05 -13.39
C GLY A 114 19.56 7.54 -13.14
N GLU A 115 20.38 7.47 -14.18
CA GLU A 115 21.77 7.93 -14.13
C GLU A 115 21.81 9.45 -13.98
N ASN A 116 22.58 9.93 -13.04
CA ASN A 116 22.74 11.34 -12.73
C ASN A 116 23.83 11.96 -13.59
N HIS A 117 23.45 12.81 -14.54
CA HIS A 117 24.39 13.48 -15.44
C HIS A 117 24.59 14.96 -15.07
N ARG A 118 25.86 15.39 -15.13
CA ARG A 118 26.29 16.78 -14.92
C ARG A 118 26.87 17.35 -16.22
N ASN A 119 26.77 18.66 -16.39
CA ASN A 119 27.46 19.38 -17.45
C ASN A 119 28.98 19.07 -17.49
N PRO A 120 29.57 18.83 -18.68
CA PRO A 120 31.01 18.53 -18.81
C PRO A 120 31.94 19.63 -18.25
N ASN A 121 31.51 20.89 -18.29
CA ASN A 121 32.28 22.02 -17.77
C ASN A 121 31.92 22.27 -16.30
N LYS A 122 32.88 21.99 -15.40
CA LYS A 122 32.70 22.12 -13.95
C LYS A 122 32.46 23.56 -13.45
N ASN A 123 32.65 24.57 -14.31
CA ASN A 123 32.50 25.99 -13.95
C ASN A 123 31.14 26.58 -14.34
N ASP A 124 30.32 25.91 -15.15
CA ASP A 124 28.97 26.41 -15.44
C ASP A 124 27.99 25.97 -14.34
N SER A 125 26.89 26.71 -14.18
CA SER A 125 25.80 26.34 -13.28
C SER A 125 25.39 24.89 -13.52
N VAL A 126 25.45 24.08 -12.46
CA VAL A 126 25.09 22.65 -12.50
C VAL A 126 23.64 22.55 -12.96
N TYR A 127 23.39 21.84 -14.06
CA TYR A 127 22.07 21.29 -14.31
C TYR A 127 22.07 19.84 -13.83
N PHE A 128 21.03 19.49 -13.09
CA PHE A 128 20.82 18.13 -12.62
C PHE A 128 19.88 17.43 -13.60
N GLN A 129 20.36 16.39 -14.29
CA GLN A 129 19.54 15.61 -15.22
C GLN A 129 19.66 14.14 -14.92
N MET A 130 18.54 13.51 -14.53
CA MET A 130 18.46 12.06 -14.46
C MET A 130 18.03 11.46 -15.80
N GLN A 131 18.86 10.57 -16.33
CA GLN A 131 18.60 9.80 -17.55
C GLN A 131 18.16 8.39 -17.17
N TRP A 132 16.87 8.12 -17.33
CA TRP A 132 16.30 6.80 -17.03
C TRP A 132 16.57 5.80 -18.16
N LYS A 133 17.24 4.70 -17.83
CA LYS A 133 17.50 3.58 -18.73
C LYS A 133 16.98 2.27 -18.13
N LEU A 134 16.51 1.37 -18.98
CA LEU A 134 16.20 0.00 -18.59
C LEU A 134 17.52 -0.80 -18.61
N TYR A 135 18.04 -1.15 -17.43
CA TYR A 135 19.27 -1.92 -17.33
C TYR A 135 19.00 -3.43 -17.52
N LYS A 136 17.94 -3.96 -16.89
CA LYS A 136 17.61 -5.38 -17.00
C LYS A 136 16.12 -5.68 -16.85
N VAL A 137 15.70 -6.80 -17.45
CA VAL A 137 14.46 -7.51 -17.10
C VAL A 137 14.86 -8.83 -16.47
N PHE A 138 14.61 -8.97 -15.17
CA PHE A 138 14.98 -10.17 -14.41
C PHE A 138 14.07 -11.35 -14.77
N THR A 139 14.68 -12.52 -14.89
CA THR A 139 13.98 -13.80 -15.02
C THR A 139 13.28 -14.17 -13.72
N ALA A 140 12.30 -15.08 -13.75
CA ALA A 140 11.58 -15.49 -12.54
C ALA A 140 12.50 -16.00 -11.40
N PRO A 141 13.58 -16.78 -11.67
CA PRO A 141 14.55 -17.15 -10.63
C PRO A 141 15.31 -15.95 -10.04
N GLU A 142 15.71 -14.97 -10.86
CA GLU A 142 16.39 -13.77 -10.38
C GLU A 142 15.44 -12.87 -9.57
N GLN A 143 14.18 -12.74 -9.99
CA GLN A 143 13.16 -11.98 -9.25
C GLN A 143 12.94 -12.52 -7.84
N ALA A 144 13.04 -13.85 -7.65
CA ALA A 144 12.90 -14.48 -6.35
C ALA A 144 13.94 -13.99 -5.34
N LEU A 145 15.15 -13.62 -5.80
CA LEU A 145 16.19 -13.07 -4.94
C LEU A 145 15.74 -11.78 -4.24
N PHE A 146 14.92 -10.96 -4.91
CA PHE A 146 14.45 -9.69 -4.35
C PHE A 146 13.38 -9.83 -3.25
N GLY A 147 12.95 -11.06 -2.94
CA GLY A 147 12.17 -11.37 -1.74
C GLY A 147 13.02 -11.38 -0.46
N HIS A 148 14.34 -11.36 -0.58
CA HIS A 148 15.28 -11.36 0.54
C HIS A 148 15.57 -9.94 1.07
N ASP A 149 16.34 -9.85 2.15
CA ASP A 149 16.88 -8.57 2.61
C ASP A 149 17.83 -8.02 1.52
N ARG A 150 17.79 -6.71 1.27
CA ARG A 150 18.42 -6.08 0.10
C ARG A 150 19.22 -4.85 0.48
N PHE A 151 20.36 -4.70 -0.18
CA PHE A 151 21.29 -3.59 0.01
C PHE A 151 21.84 -3.13 -1.34
N SER A 152 22.38 -1.91 -1.33
CA SER A 152 23.03 -1.29 -2.48
C SER A 152 24.28 -0.57 -2.00
N GLY A 153 25.40 -0.80 -2.69
CA GLY A 153 26.70 -0.21 -2.38
C GLY A 153 27.83 -0.97 -3.08
N ASP A 154 29.03 -0.39 -3.11
CA ASP A 154 30.21 -1.02 -3.71
C ASP A 154 30.77 -2.11 -2.79
N PHE A 155 30.25 -3.34 -2.88
CA PHE A 155 30.68 -4.44 -2.02
C PHE A 155 31.94 -5.13 -2.57
N ASN A 156 32.07 -5.19 -3.89
CA ASN A 156 33.14 -5.89 -4.58
C ASN A 156 34.39 -5.01 -4.83
N GLY A 157 34.30 -3.70 -4.57
CA GLY A 157 35.34 -2.68 -4.67
C GLY A 157 35.74 -2.32 -6.11
N ASP A 158 34.82 -2.39 -7.06
CA ASP A 158 35.05 -2.06 -8.47
C ASP A 158 34.65 -0.63 -8.85
N GLY A 159 34.11 0.13 -7.89
CA GLY A 159 33.64 1.49 -8.08
C GLY A 159 32.20 1.60 -8.54
N PHE A 160 31.49 0.48 -8.75
CA PHE A 160 30.05 0.47 -9.03
C PHE A 160 29.29 0.03 -7.77
N SER A 161 28.09 0.57 -7.59
CA SER A 161 27.18 0.09 -6.55
C SER A 161 26.50 -1.21 -6.99
N ASP A 162 26.81 -2.27 -6.27
CA ASP A 162 26.26 -3.62 -6.46
C ASP A 162 24.92 -3.79 -5.77
N PHE A 163 24.21 -4.88 -6.10
CA PHE A 163 23.13 -5.40 -5.26
C PHE A 163 23.66 -6.47 -4.32
N LEU A 164 23.20 -6.44 -3.08
CA LEU A 164 23.49 -7.51 -2.12
C LEU A 164 22.21 -8.01 -1.49
N LEU A 165 22.01 -9.33 -1.53
CA LEU A 165 20.78 -10.01 -1.14
C LEU A 165 21.08 -11.07 -0.09
N PHE A 166 20.37 -11.05 1.04
CA PHE A 166 20.59 -11.99 2.14
C PHE A 166 19.39 -12.89 2.41
N ASP A 167 19.58 -14.19 2.17
CA ASP A 167 18.58 -15.19 2.47
C ASP A 167 18.64 -15.59 3.95
N ARG A 168 17.65 -15.13 4.72
CA ARG A 168 17.48 -15.45 6.14
C ARG A 168 17.23 -16.94 6.41
N SER A 169 16.87 -17.75 5.42
CA SER A 169 16.55 -19.17 5.63
C SER A 169 17.80 -20.06 5.73
N ASN A 170 18.88 -19.68 5.04
CA ASN A 170 20.10 -20.48 4.92
C ASN A 170 21.38 -19.67 5.20
N GLY A 171 21.29 -18.35 5.36
CA GLY A 171 22.41 -17.47 5.67
C GLY A 171 23.32 -17.15 4.47
N GLU A 172 22.83 -17.33 3.24
CA GLU A 172 23.55 -17.01 2.01
C GLU A 172 23.47 -15.53 1.64
N TRP A 173 24.60 -14.99 1.20
CA TRP A 173 24.70 -13.69 0.56
C TRP A 173 24.89 -13.88 -0.94
N THR A 174 23.92 -13.37 -1.70
CA THR A 174 24.01 -13.31 -3.16
C THR A 174 24.40 -11.89 -3.56
N LEU A 175 25.53 -11.76 -4.24
CA LEU A 175 25.98 -10.51 -4.83
C LEU A 175 25.46 -10.45 -6.27
N GLY A 176 24.76 -9.37 -6.60
CA GLY A 176 24.47 -8.94 -7.95
C GLY A 176 25.51 -7.92 -8.37
N GLU A 177 26.59 -8.40 -8.98
CA GLU A 177 27.71 -7.60 -9.48
C GLU A 177 27.21 -6.71 -10.61
N THR A 178 27.17 -5.40 -10.36
CA THR A 178 26.71 -4.44 -11.35
C THR A 178 27.88 -3.97 -12.22
N GLY A 179 27.52 -3.49 -13.40
CA GLY A 179 28.41 -2.71 -14.25
C GLY A 179 27.54 -1.83 -15.13
N ASP A 180 28.16 -1.01 -15.99
CA ASP A 180 27.42 -0.12 -16.89
C ASP A 180 26.38 -0.89 -17.73
N GLY A 181 25.10 -0.74 -17.35
CA GLY A 181 23.96 -1.43 -17.97
C GLY A 181 23.85 -2.94 -17.76
N THR A 182 24.64 -3.55 -16.86
CA THR A 182 24.64 -5.02 -16.65
C THR A 182 24.60 -5.43 -15.18
N ILE A 183 24.16 -6.65 -14.91
CA ILE A 183 24.20 -7.25 -13.57
C ILE A 183 24.28 -8.79 -13.64
N ASN A 184 25.17 -9.39 -12.86
CA ASN A 184 25.37 -10.83 -12.75
C ASN A 184 25.29 -11.30 -11.29
N PHE A 185 24.56 -12.39 -11.04
CA PHE A 185 24.39 -12.90 -9.69
C PHE A 185 25.33 -14.07 -9.38
N ARG A 186 25.95 -14.04 -8.20
CA ARG A 186 26.65 -15.18 -7.63
C ARG A 186 26.47 -15.27 -6.12
N ILE A 187 26.52 -16.49 -5.58
CA ILE A 187 26.70 -16.68 -4.15
C ILE A 187 28.09 -16.17 -3.80
N TRP A 188 28.15 -15.14 -2.96
CA TRP A 188 29.37 -14.40 -2.67
C TRP A 188 29.90 -14.68 -1.27
N SER A 189 29.01 -14.88 -0.30
CA SER A 189 29.39 -15.17 1.07
C SER A 189 28.37 -16.09 1.73
N ARG A 190 28.79 -16.77 2.80
CA ARG A 190 27.91 -17.51 3.70
C ARG A 190 28.23 -17.12 5.12
N THR A 191 27.20 -16.80 5.90
CA THR A 191 27.38 -16.47 7.31
C THR A 191 27.75 -17.72 8.12
N PRO A 192 28.83 -17.70 8.92
CA PRO A 192 29.15 -18.82 9.80
C PRO A 192 28.16 -18.85 10.99
N GLN A 193 27.31 -19.87 11.03
CA GLN A 193 26.25 -20.11 12.04
C GLN A 193 25.17 -19.03 12.12
N PHE A 194 23.92 -19.41 11.81
CA PHE A 194 22.80 -18.48 11.78
C PHE A 194 22.52 -17.86 13.15
N LYS A 195 22.70 -16.54 13.22
CA LYS A 195 22.41 -15.69 14.37
C LYS A 195 21.14 -14.90 14.05
N THR A 196 20.25 -14.73 15.01
CA THR A 196 19.04 -13.92 14.80
C THR A 196 19.43 -12.50 14.42
N VAL A 197 19.15 -12.07 13.19
CA VAL A 197 19.43 -10.70 12.73
C VAL A 197 18.20 -9.83 12.97
N THR A 198 18.35 -8.82 13.82
CA THR A 198 17.25 -7.87 14.09
C THR A 198 17.26 -6.68 13.14
N ARG A 199 18.45 -6.11 12.86
CA ARG A 199 18.60 -4.90 12.05
C ARG A 199 19.93 -4.92 11.32
N TRP A 200 19.89 -4.46 10.07
CA TRP A 200 21.06 -4.20 9.25
C TRP A 200 21.44 -2.74 9.27
N ILE A 201 22.75 -2.48 9.18
CA ILE A 201 23.32 -1.21 8.77
C ILE A 201 24.36 -1.48 7.68
N GLN A 202 24.65 -0.47 6.88
CA GLN A 202 25.69 -0.53 5.84
C GLN A 202 26.52 0.75 5.86
N GLY A 203 27.75 0.65 5.39
CA GLY A 203 28.68 1.76 5.27
C GLY A 203 30.11 1.26 5.23
N ASP A 204 31.06 2.10 4.87
CA ASP A 204 32.48 1.77 4.93
C ASP A 204 32.97 1.94 6.39
N PHE A 205 33.00 0.85 7.17
CA PHE A 205 33.34 0.91 8.59
C PHE A 205 34.84 0.79 8.85
N ASN A 206 35.62 0.36 7.85
CA ASN A 206 37.07 0.14 7.97
C ASN A 206 37.90 1.16 7.16
N GLY A 207 37.27 1.99 6.33
CA GLY A 207 37.88 3.03 5.51
C GLY A 207 38.56 2.52 4.24
N ASP A 208 38.20 1.33 3.74
CA ASP A 208 38.84 0.71 2.57
C ASP A 208 38.15 1.03 1.23
N GLY A 209 37.06 1.81 1.28
CA GLY A 209 36.28 2.22 0.12
C GLY A 209 35.16 1.24 -0.26
N ARG A 210 35.09 0.06 0.36
CA ARG A 210 34.01 -0.91 0.14
C ARG A 210 32.88 -0.68 1.12
N THR A 211 31.68 -1.01 0.70
CA THR A 211 30.51 -1.01 1.58
C THR A 211 30.56 -2.25 2.46
N ASP A 212 30.65 -2.09 3.77
CA ASP A 212 30.51 -3.17 4.74
C ASP A 212 29.06 -3.34 5.19
N ILE A 213 28.76 -4.48 5.82
CA ILE A 213 27.47 -4.71 6.48
C ILE A 213 27.64 -4.88 7.99
N GLY A 214 26.68 -4.35 8.74
CA GLY A 214 26.61 -4.49 10.19
C GLY A 214 25.27 -5.06 10.63
N PHE A 215 25.28 -5.86 11.68
CA PHE A 215 24.04 -6.36 12.27
C PHE A 215 24.15 -6.62 13.77
N TYR A 216 23.01 -6.49 14.46
CA TYR A 216 22.89 -6.94 15.84
C TYR A 216 22.35 -8.37 15.90
N SER A 217 22.95 -9.18 16.79
CA SER A 217 22.37 -10.46 17.18
C SER A 217 21.78 -10.43 18.57
N SER A 218 20.46 -10.61 18.64
CA SER A 218 19.75 -10.77 19.92
C SER A 218 20.09 -12.08 20.64
N SER A 219 20.67 -13.06 19.94
CA SER A 219 21.02 -14.36 20.53
C SER A 219 22.27 -14.30 21.41
N ASP A 220 23.18 -13.36 21.15
CA ASP A 220 24.43 -13.22 21.91
C ASP A 220 24.74 -11.78 22.35
N GLY A 221 23.82 -10.84 22.13
CA GLY A 221 23.95 -9.47 22.60
C GLY A 221 25.01 -8.66 21.87
N LYS A 222 25.50 -9.10 20.70
CA LYS A 222 26.65 -8.46 20.03
C LYS A 222 26.26 -7.74 18.75
N PHE A 223 27.00 -6.67 18.49
CA PHE A 223 27.00 -5.97 17.23
C PHE A 223 28.17 -6.45 16.37
N TRP A 224 27.84 -7.04 15.22
CA TRP A 224 28.77 -7.65 14.28
C TRP A 224 28.95 -6.74 13.06
N ILE A 225 30.18 -6.65 12.57
CA ILE A 225 30.49 -6.09 11.25
C ILE A 225 31.03 -7.23 10.38
N GLY A 226 30.43 -7.42 9.20
CA GLY A 226 31.01 -8.16 8.10
C GLY A 226 31.74 -7.18 7.21
N GLU A 227 33.07 -7.15 7.31
CA GLU A 227 33.91 -6.33 6.44
C GLU A 227 33.94 -6.95 5.05
N SER A 228 33.66 -6.17 4.02
CA SER A 228 33.64 -6.60 2.64
C SER A 228 35.04 -6.94 2.15
N THR A 229 35.16 -8.09 1.49
CA THR A 229 36.38 -8.54 0.82
C THR A 229 36.02 -9.02 -0.57
N GLN A 230 37.00 -9.24 -1.43
CA GLN A 230 36.73 -9.64 -2.82
C GLN A 230 35.84 -10.90 -2.97
N ASN A 231 35.87 -11.81 -1.99
CA ASN A 231 35.14 -13.09 -2.02
C ASN A 231 34.24 -13.30 -0.80
N GLY A 232 33.71 -12.22 -0.23
CA GLY A 232 32.70 -12.29 0.82
C GLY A 232 33.06 -11.49 2.07
N PHE A 233 32.46 -11.84 3.20
CA PHE A 233 32.59 -11.07 4.43
C PHE A 233 33.60 -11.66 5.41
N ARG A 234 34.43 -10.79 5.99
CA ARG A 234 35.19 -11.08 7.21
C ARG A 234 34.44 -10.56 8.42
N TYR A 235 33.84 -11.45 9.19
CA TYR A 235 33.06 -11.07 10.37
C TYR A 235 33.93 -10.78 11.59
N LYS A 236 33.64 -9.67 12.27
CA LYS A 236 34.21 -9.28 13.56
C LYS A 236 33.12 -8.79 14.52
N ILE A 237 33.33 -9.01 15.81
CA ILE A 237 32.51 -8.38 16.85
C ILE A 237 33.03 -6.95 17.00
N TYR A 238 32.17 -5.98 16.75
CA TYR A 238 32.50 -4.56 16.94
C TYR A 238 32.20 -4.11 18.37
N SER A 239 31.10 -4.57 18.96
CA SER A 239 30.74 -4.24 20.33
C SER A 239 29.89 -5.32 21.01
N ASP A 240 30.05 -5.45 22.32
CA ASP A 240 29.14 -6.20 23.18
C ASP A 240 28.11 -5.23 23.78
N MET A 241 26.86 -5.36 23.35
CA MET A 241 25.76 -4.48 23.77
C MET A 241 25.24 -4.82 25.17
N SER A 242 25.82 -5.80 25.87
CA SER A 242 25.52 -6.05 27.30
C SER A 242 25.96 -4.89 28.20
N TYR A 243 26.85 -4.02 27.71
CA TYR A 243 27.39 -2.87 28.45
C TYR A 243 27.03 -1.52 27.81
N GLY A 244 26.06 -1.51 26.87
CA GLY A 244 25.69 -0.36 26.05
C GLY A 244 24.30 0.24 26.38
N PRO A 245 23.80 1.19 25.57
CA PRO A 245 22.45 1.73 25.71
C PRO A 245 21.40 0.61 25.56
N ASP A 246 20.24 0.78 26.21
CA ASP A 246 19.14 -0.18 26.21
C ASP A 246 18.84 -0.71 24.80
N GLN A 247 19.03 -2.02 24.64
CA GLN A 247 18.89 -2.75 23.38
C GLN A 247 17.46 -2.63 22.81
N ASP A 248 16.46 -2.54 23.70
CA ASP A 248 15.06 -2.41 23.30
C ASP A 248 14.76 -1.02 22.72
N ARG A 249 15.51 -0.01 23.14
CA ARG A 249 15.35 1.37 22.66
C ARG A 249 16.05 1.62 21.32
N VAL A 250 17.16 0.94 21.06
CA VAL A 250 17.99 1.20 19.87
C VAL A 250 17.70 0.24 18.71
N LEU A 251 17.32 -1.02 19.01
CA LEU A 251 17.40 -2.10 18.00
C LEU A 251 16.09 -2.88 17.77
N LYS A 252 15.02 -2.60 18.53
CA LYS A 252 13.66 -3.14 18.28
C LYS A 252 12.76 -2.21 17.46
N THR A 253 13.27 -1.09 16.95
CA THR A 253 12.53 -0.21 16.05
C THR A 253 12.17 -0.96 14.77
N PRO A 254 10.91 -0.91 14.30
CA PRO A 254 10.49 -1.59 13.08
C PRO A 254 11.41 -1.26 11.90
N LEU A 255 11.55 -2.18 10.94
CA LEU A 255 12.20 -1.87 9.67
C LEU A 255 11.49 -0.68 9.00
N PRO A 256 12.13 0.11 8.11
CA PRO A 256 11.48 1.24 7.45
C PRO A 256 10.15 0.86 6.76
N LYS A 257 10.09 -0.32 6.14
CA LYS A 257 8.85 -0.87 5.56
C LYS A 257 7.84 -1.28 6.62
N ASP A 258 8.29 -1.63 7.82
CA ASP A 258 7.44 -2.02 8.94
C ASP A 258 7.12 -0.85 9.87
N GLU A 259 7.51 0.38 9.53
CA GLU A 259 7.33 1.53 10.41
C GLU A 259 5.86 1.74 10.74
N VAL A 260 5.57 1.79 12.04
CA VAL A 260 4.22 2.00 12.55
C VAL A 260 3.88 3.46 12.39
N LYS A 261 2.96 3.76 11.48
CA LYS A 261 2.41 5.10 11.35
C LYS A 261 1.15 5.18 12.17
N ILE A 262 1.23 5.82 13.33
CA ILE A 262 0.04 6.08 14.13
C ILE A 262 -0.91 6.98 13.34
N GLU A 263 -1.94 6.36 12.78
CA GLU A 263 -2.99 7.02 12.04
C GLU A 263 -4.16 7.31 12.97
N SER A 264 -5.00 8.27 12.59
CA SER A 264 -6.24 8.54 13.30
C SER A 264 -7.42 8.52 12.34
N GLY A 265 -8.50 7.86 12.78
CA GLY A 265 -9.75 7.82 12.06
C GLY A 265 -10.83 8.58 12.82
N LYS A 266 -11.82 9.07 12.07
CA LYS A 266 -13.04 9.66 12.63
C LYS A 266 -14.24 9.00 11.97
N THR A 267 -15.23 8.61 12.77
CA THR A 267 -16.54 8.21 12.26
C THR A 267 -17.63 8.98 12.99
N ASN A 268 -18.80 9.06 12.36
CA ASN A 268 -19.97 9.56 13.02
C ASN A 268 -21.15 8.60 12.87
N PHE A 269 -21.99 8.55 13.89
CA PHE A 269 -23.26 7.85 13.86
C PHE A 269 -24.34 8.69 14.55
N SER A 270 -25.59 8.43 14.19
CA SER A 270 -26.77 9.08 14.77
C SER A 270 -27.31 8.22 15.90
N ALA A 271 -27.37 8.75 17.12
CA ALA A 271 -27.97 8.06 18.26
C ALA A 271 -29.51 8.01 18.15
N SER A 272 -30.14 7.06 18.86
CA SER A 272 -31.55 6.61 18.78
C SER A 272 -32.68 7.66 18.84
N SER A 273 -32.36 8.95 19.00
CA SER A 273 -33.33 10.06 18.93
C SER A 273 -33.19 10.95 17.69
N ASN A 274 -32.26 10.66 16.76
CA ASN A 274 -31.94 11.54 15.63
C ASN A 274 -31.54 12.99 16.02
N THR A 275 -31.27 13.27 17.30
CA THR A 275 -30.94 14.63 17.77
C THR A 275 -29.44 14.89 17.96
N LYS A 276 -28.59 13.85 17.90
CA LYS A 276 -27.14 13.98 18.11
C LYS A 276 -26.35 13.09 17.15
N THR A 277 -25.39 13.72 16.48
CA THR A 277 -24.32 13.05 15.74
C THR A 277 -23.10 12.95 16.66
N ILE A 278 -22.60 11.74 16.87
CA ILE A 278 -21.48 11.49 17.80
C ILE A 278 -20.24 11.22 16.98
N LEU A 279 -19.18 12.00 17.20
CA LEU A 279 -17.90 11.86 16.52
C LEU A 279 -16.97 10.98 17.34
N LEU A 280 -16.73 9.76 16.86
CA LEU A 280 -15.73 8.87 17.44
C LEU A 280 -14.37 9.12 16.76
N SER A 281 -13.35 9.42 17.56
CA SER A 281 -11.96 9.46 17.11
C SER A 281 -11.20 8.24 17.65
N TYR A 282 -10.40 7.59 16.82
CA TYR A 282 -9.56 6.46 17.24
C TYR A 282 -8.17 6.54 16.60
N LYS A 283 -7.22 5.78 17.17
CA LYS A 283 -5.86 5.61 16.64
C LYS A 283 -5.62 4.17 16.27
N TYR A 284 -4.83 3.94 15.23
CA TYR A 284 -4.45 2.61 14.74
C TYR A 284 -3.03 2.68 14.16
N ASP A 285 -2.40 1.52 13.95
CA ASP A 285 -0.96 1.44 13.63
C ASP A 285 -0.64 1.71 12.15
N GLY A 286 -1.67 1.89 11.32
CA GLY A 286 -1.61 2.48 9.97
C GLY A 286 -0.69 1.78 8.98
N ASN A 287 -0.10 0.64 9.33
CA ASN A 287 0.84 -0.06 8.48
C ASN A 287 0.07 -0.81 7.39
N LEU A 288 0.43 -0.55 6.13
CA LEU A 288 -0.31 -1.00 4.95
C LEU A 288 0.32 -2.23 4.29
N ASN A 289 1.45 -2.72 4.80
CA ASN A 289 2.10 -3.90 4.25
C ASN A 289 1.32 -5.16 4.60
N SER A 290 1.19 -6.08 3.64
CA SER A 290 0.52 -7.35 3.89
C SER A 290 1.17 -8.09 5.06
N GLY A 291 0.36 -8.60 6.00
CA GLY A 291 0.84 -9.22 7.24
C GLY A 291 1.30 -8.23 8.32
N LYS A 292 1.08 -6.92 8.13
CA LYS A 292 1.41 -5.86 9.09
C LYS A 292 0.25 -4.85 9.18
N GLY A 293 0.06 -4.31 10.37
CA GLY A 293 -0.96 -3.33 10.66
C GLY A 293 -2.41 -3.77 10.54
N GLU A 294 -3.32 -2.81 10.67
CA GLU A 294 -4.76 -3.10 10.82
C GLU A 294 -5.68 -2.41 9.79
N LEU A 295 -6.79 -3.08 9.45
CA LEU A 295 -7.98 -2.43 8.92
C LEU A 295 -8.95 -2.17 10.08
N VAL A 296 -9.40 -0.92 10.23
CA VAL A 296 -10.26 -0.54 11.36
C VAL A 296 -11.62 -0.04 10.87
N PHE A 297 -12.67 -0.65 11.42
CA PHE A 297 -14.06 -0.43 11.11
C PHE A 297 -14.77 0.12 12.36
N PRO A 298 -15.01 1.43 12.42
CA PRO A 298 -15.62 2.05 13.59
C PRO A 298 -17.15 2.08 13.44
N GLY A 299 -17.89 1.53 14.41
CA GLY A 299 -19.35 1.42 14.35
C GLY A 299 -19.90 0.81 15.64
N CYS A 300 -21.22 0.87 15.84
CA CYS A 300 -21.90 0.29 17.00
C CYS A 300 -22.38 -1.12 16.69
N PHE A 301 -21.50 -2.09 16.92
CA PHE A 301 -21.71 -3.48 16.52
C PHE A 301 -22.56 -4.28 17.51
N THR A 302 -22.62 -3.87 18.77
CA THR A 302 -23.27 -4.70 19.80
C THR A 302 -24.55 -4.12 20.38
N GLN A 303 -24.82 -2.85 20.10
CA GLN A 303 -25.99 -2.12 20.56
C GLN A 303 -26.28 -0.93 19.64
N ASP A 304 -27.49 -0.37 19.78
CA ASP A 304 -28.00 0.71 18.93
C ASP A 304 -27.22 2.03 19.08
N ASP A 305 -26.71 2.30 20.28
CA ASP A 305 -25.90 3.48 20.58
C ASP A 305 -24.70 3.09 21.45
N CYS A 306 -23.51 3.09 20.88
CA CYS A 306 -22.25 2.75 21.54
C CYS A 306 -21.48 3.97 22.06
N SER A 307 -22.10 5.15 22.18
CA SER A 307 -21.39 6.40 22.53
C SER A 307 -20.74 6.40 23.90
N THR A 308 -21.32 5.70 24.87
CA THR A 308 -20.77 5.54 26.22
C THR A 308 -19.62 4.53 26.27
N SER A 309 -19.51 3.66 25.28
CA SER A 309 -18.46 2.66 25.16
C SER A 309 -18.13 2.40 23.69
N PRO A 310 -17.35 3.28 23.04
CA PRO A 310 -17.17 3.25 21.60
C PRO A 310 -16.58 1.96 21.08
N GLU A 311 -17.03 1.54 19.90
CA GLU A 311 -16.73 0.21 19.37
C GLU A 311 -15.91 0.29 18.07
N LEU A 312 -14.91 -0.60 17.97
CA LEU A 312 -14.07 -0.78 16.79
C LEU A 312 -13.97 -2.26 16.48
N LEU A 313 -14.25 -2.63 15.24
CA LEU A 313 -13.94 -3.93 14.69
C LEU A 313 -12.64 -3.79 13.88
N ILE A 314 -11.65 -4.60 14.19
CA ILE A 314 -10.26 -4.42 13.74
C ILE A 314 -9.79 -5.72 13.10
N PHE A 315 -9.44 -5.71 11.81
CA PHE A 315 -8.77 -6.85 11.21
C PHE A 315 -7.25 -6.67 11.37
N ASP A 316 -6.65 -7.52 12.20
CA ASP A 316 -5.21 -7.63 12.37
C ASP A 316 -4.64 -8.50 11.25
N ARG A 317 -3.91 -7.86 10.32
CA ARG A 317 -3.32 -8.53 9.17
C ARG A 317 -2.24 -9.53 9.57
N LYS A 318 -1.51 -9.28 10.66
CA LYS A 318 -0.43 -10.14 11.15
C LYS A 318 -0.99 -11.43 11.76
N ALA A 319 -2.04 -11.29 12.57
CA ALA A 319 -2.71 -12.43 13.19
C ALA A 319 -3.70 -13.15 12.25
N ASN A 320 -4.00 -12.53 11.09
CA ASN A 320 -5.06 -12.93 10.16
C ASN A 320 -6.37 -13.19 10.92
N ALA A 321 -6.75 -12.24 11.77
CA ALA A 321 -7.89 -12.39 12.68
C ALA A 321 -8.56 -11.05 12.95
N TRP A 322 -9.85 -11.09 13.22
CA TRP A 322 -10.62 -9.95 13.68
C TRP A 322 -10.51 -9.82 15.20
N ASN A 323 -10.30 -8.60 15.66
CA ASN A 323 -10.30 -8.17 17.04
C ASN A 323 -11.43 -7.15 17.24
N PHE A 324 -11.94 -7.05 18.46
CA PHE A 324 -13.03 -6.15 18.80
C PHE A 324 -12.67 -5.32 20.02
N LYS A 325 -12.77 -4.00 19.88
CA LYS A 325 -12.60 -3.06 20.99
C LYS A 325 -13.95 -2.47 21.34
N ARG A 326 -14.29 -2.46 22.63
CA ARG A 326 -15.45 -1.77 23.21
C ARG A 326 -14.99 -0.91 24.38
N GLY A 327 -15.01 0.40 24.21
CA GLY A 327 -14.44 1.34 25.17
C GLY A 327 -12.95 1.03 25.43
N ASN A 328 -12.64 0.69 26.67
CA ASN A 328 -11.28 0.28 27.07
C ASN A 328 -11.06 -1.23 27.02
N THR A 329 -12.11 -2.02 26.79
CA THR A 329 -12.02 -3.48 26.69
C THR A 329 -11.61 -3.87 25.27
N PHE A 330 -10.64 -4.78 25.16
CA PHE A 330 -10.17 -5.32 23.90
C PHE A 330 -10.31 -6.85 23.93
N THR A 331 -10.91 -7.41 22.88
CA THR A 331 -11.10 -8.85 22.71
C THR A 331 -10.45 -9.27 21.41
N GLU A 332 -9.49 -10.18 21.50
CA GLU A 332 -8.79 -10.68 20.33
C GLU A 332 -9.54 -11.85 19.68
N ARG A 333 -9.29 -12.05 18.37
CA ARG A 333 -9.71 -13.23 17.60
C ARG A 333 -11.22 -13.51 17.67
N VAL A 334 -12.03 -12.46 17.61
CA VAL A 334 -13.49 -12.51 17.55
C VAL A 334 -14.04 -13.17 16.28
N ASN A 335 -13.22 -13.23 15.22
CA ASN A 335 -13.42 -14.07 14.05
C ASN A 335 -12.05 -14.42 13.44
N THR A 336 -11.81 -15.70 13.14
CA THR A 336 -10.56 -16.17 12.50
C THR A 336 -10.79 -16.83 11.15
N ASN A 337 -12.03 -16.91 10.70
CA ASN A 337 -12.45 -17.66 9.52
C ASN A 337 -12.58 -16.78 8.28
N PHE A 338 -12.51 -15.45 8.46
CA PHE A 338 -12.71 -14.48 7.41
C PHE A 338 -11.51 -13.54 7.30
N ASN A 339 -10.90 -13.49 6.11
CA ASN A 339 -9.91 -12.48 5.74
C ASN A 339 -10.56 -11.49 4.74
N PRO A 340 -10.77 -10.21 5.10
CA PRO A 340 -11.37 -9.20 4.22
C PRO A 340 -10.51 -8.83 3.00
N GLU A 341 -9.23 -9.18 3.00
CA GLU A 341 -8.27 -8.97 1.91
C GLU A 341 -8.02 -10.27 1.12
N GLY A 342 -8.80 -11.32 1.36
CA GLY A 342 -8.72 -12.57 0.60
C GLY A 342 -9.09 -12.40 -0.88
N THR A 343 -8.62 -13.32 -1.72
CA THR A 343 -8.82 -13.24 -3.17
C THR A 343 -10.29 -13.07 -3.56
N GLY A 344 -10.57 -12.06 -4.39
CA GLY A 344 -11.89 -11.77 -4.92
C GLY A 344 -12.84 -11.08 -3.93
N ILE A 345 -12.37 -10.69 -2.74
CA ILE A 345 -13.16 -9.95 -1.75
C ILE A 345 -12.96 -8.44 -1.95
N THR A 346 -14.04 -7.68 -1.79
CA THR A 346 -14.05 -6.23 -1.85
C THR A 346 -14.82 -5.68 -0.66
N ILE A 347 -14.26 -4.68 0.00
CA ILE A 347 -14.91 -3.93 1.06
C ILE A 347 -15.79 -2.87 0.38
N LEU A 348 -17.10 -2.91 0.64
CA LEU A 348 -18.03 -1.96 0.02
C LEU A 348 -18.14 -0.67 0.85
N PHE A 349 -18.57 0.41 0.20
CA PHE A 349 -18.86 1.71 0.84
C PHE A 349 -17.70 2.28 1.67
N GLY A 350 -16.46 2.04 1.23
CA GLY A 350 -15.26 2.49 1.94
C GLY A 350 -15.06 1.82 3.31
N GLY A 351 -15.74 0.70 3.58
CA GLY A 351 -15.70 0.03 4.88
C GLY A 351 -16.48 0.76 5.97
N LYS A 352 -17.38 1.68 5.61
CA LYS A 352 -18.28 2.29 6.60
C LYS A 352 -19.26 1.24 7.12
N PRO A 353 -19.28 0.94 8.43
CA PRO A 353 -20.30 0.08 8.99
C PRO A 353 -21.69 0.71 8.91
N ASP A 354 -22.71 -0.10 8.65
CA ASP A 354 -24.10 0.31 8.60
C ASP A 354 -25.03 -0.88 8.95
N ARG A 355 -26.32 -0.63 9.05
CA ARG A 355 -27.33 -1.58 9.51
C ARG A 355 -27.90 -2.36 8.34
N TYR A 356 -27.32 -3.54 8.07
CA TYR A 356 -27.73 -4.35 6.92
C TYR A 356 -28.74 -5.45 7.26
N THR A 357 -28.47 -6.28 8.27
CA THR A 357 -29.37 -7.41 8.57
C THR A 357 -30.26 -7.15 9.79
N ASN A 358 -30.02 -6.05 10.51
CA ASN A 358 -30.80 -5.67 11.67
C ASN A 358 -30.73 -4.15 11.88
N ASN A 359 -31.77 -3.58 12.50
CA ASN A 359 -31.90 -2.12 12.63
C ASN A 359 -31.23 -1.54 13.87
N THR A 360 -30.49 -2.33 14.66
CA THR A 360 -29.96 -1.89 15.97
C THR A 360 -28.45 -2.10 16.12
N LYS A 361 -27.79 -2.71 15.16
CA LYS A 361 -26.35 -2.99 15.22
C LYS A 361 -25.76 -2.80 13.85
N ASP A 362 -24.67 -2.05 13.81
CA ASP A 362 -23.88 -1.85 12.62
C ASP A 362 -23.15 -3.14 12.26
N GLU A 363 -22.92 -3.31 10.97
CA GLU A 363 -22.29 -4.45 10.34
C GLU A 363 -21.39 -3.93 9.22
N VAL A 364 -20.35 -4.68 8.85
CA VAL A 364 -19.48 -4.30 7.73
C VAL A 364 -19.87 -5.10 6.50
N LEU A 365 -20.18 -4.43 5.39
CA LEU A 365 -20.57 -5.10 4.15
C LEU A 365 -19.36 -5.41 3.25
N PHE A 366 -19.34 -6.63 2.76
CA PHE A 366 -18.36 -7.11 1.81
C PHE A 366 -19.04 -7.70 0.58
N TYR A 367 -18.29 -7.66 -0.51
CA TYR A 367 -18.60 -8.35 -1.75
C TYR A 367 -17.54 -9.41 -2.01
N LYS A 368 -17.92 -10.54 -2.60
CA LYS A 368 -16.99 -11.53 -3.12
C LYS A 368 -17.45 -12.10 -4.44
N LYS A 369 -16.52 -12.21 -5.40
CA LYS A 369 -16.73 -12.96 -6.64
C LYS A 369 -16.03 -14.32 -6.56
N GLN A 370 -16.77 -15.39 -6.84
CA GLN A 370 -16.27 -16.76 -6.93
C GLN A 370 -16.74 -17.39 -8.24
N GLY A 371 -15.84 -17.51 -9.22
CA GLY A 371 -16.23 -17.91 -10.57
C GLY A 371 -17.24 -16.92 -11.15
N THR A 372 -18.44 -17.40 -11.49
CA THR A 372 -19.56 -16.60 -12.00
C THR A 372 -20.51 -16.14 -10.90
N THR A 373 -20.26 -16.48 -9.64
CA THR A 373 -21.13 -16.14 -8.50
C THR A 373 -20.65 -14.87 -7.81
N ASN A 374 -21.57 -13.92 -7.67
CA ASN A 374 -21.42 -12.64 -7.02
C ASN A 374 -22.17 -12.68 -5.69
N GLN A 375 -21.47 -12.48 -4.57
CA GLN A 375 -22.01 -12.63 -3.23
C GLN A 375 -21.82 -11.35 -2.41
N PHE A 376 -22.89 -10.88 -1.78
CA PHE A 376 -22.87 -9.81 -0.79
C PHE A 376 -23.09 -10.43 0.58
N PHE A 377 -22.25 -10.10 1.54
CA PHE A 377 -22.33 -10.63 2.89
C PHE A 377 -21.81 -9.62 3.89
N SER A 378 -22.35 -9.64 5.10
CA SER A 378 -21.93 -8.78 6.18
C SER A 378 -21.16 -9.55 7.25
N LEU A 379 -20.23 -8.87 7.91
CA LEU A 379 -19.64 -9.34 9.17
C LEU A 379 -20.47 -8.76 10.32
N LYS A 380 -21.16 -9.63 11.05
CA LYS A 380 -22.18 -9.27 12.03
C LYS A 380 -21.83 -9.78 13.42
N ASN A 381 -22.10 -8.98 14.45
CA ASN A 381 -22.07 -9.43 15.84
C ASN A 381 -23.24 -10.38 16.15
N THR A 382 -22.94 -11.64 16.42
CA THR A 382 -23.96 -12.66 16.72
C THR A 382 -24.20 -12.83 18.21
N ASN A 383 -23.15 -12.79 19.03
CA ASN A 383 -23.27 -12.88 20.48
C ASN A 383 -22.08 -12.27 21.20
N GLY A 384 -22.31 -11.27 22.05
CA GLY A 384 -21.28 -10.66 22.88
C GLY A 384 -20.11 -10.15 22.05
N THR A 385 -19.00 -10.87 22.05
CA THR A 385 -17.78 -10.59 21.29
C THR A 385 -17.62 -11.47 20.04
N THR A 386 -18.59 -12.30 19.67
CA THR A 386 -18.51 -13.19 18.49
C THR A 386 -19.03 -12.48 17.24
N PHE A 387 -18.29 -12.59 16.14
CA PHE A 387 -18.69 -12.04 14.84
C PHE A 387 -18.69 -13.13 13.77
N ASP A 388 -19.79 -13.24 13.03
CA ASP A 388 -19.96 -14.23 11.97
C ASP A 388 -20.31 -13.57 10.65
N ILE A 389 -19.97 -14.27 9.56
CA ILE A 389 -20.38 -13.86 8.21
C ILE A 389 -21.85 -14.25 8.01
N LEU A 390 -22.64 -13.30 7.52
CA LEU A 390 -24.01 -13.55 7.09
C LEU A 390 -24.17 -13.18 5.61
N ASN A 391 -24.61 -14.14 4.81
CA ASN A 391 -24.96 -13.88 3.42
C ASN A 391 -26.18 -12.94 3.36
N LEU A 392 -26.13 -11.95 2.46
CA LEU A 392 -27.20 -10.99 2.22
C LEU A 392 -27.86 -11.22 0.86
N ALA A 393 -27.04 -11.36 -0.19
CA ALA A 393 -27.53 -11.54 -1.55
C ALA A 393 -26.55 -12.38 -2.37
N THR A 394 -27.08 -13.11 -3.34
CA THR A 394 -26.27 -13.93 -4.25
C THR A 394 -26.90 -13.93 -5.62
N PHE A 395 -26.13 -13.53 -6.63
CA PHE A 395 -26.53 -13.58 -8.03
C PHE A 395 -25.34 -14.04 -8.89
N THR A 396 -25.59 -14.28 -10.16
CA THR A 396 -24.60 -14.80 -11.10
C THR A 396 -24.38 -13.85 -12.27
N ASP A 397 -23.34 -14.09 -13.05
CA ASP A 397 -23.06 -13.31 -14.27
C ASP A 397 -24.16 -13.49 -15.35
N THR A 398 -25.07 -14.47 -15.22
CA THR A 398 -26.29 -14.56 -16.05
C THR A 398 -27.40 -13.62 -15.58
N ASP A 399 -27.41 -13.29 -14.29
CA ASP A 399 -28.36 -12.34 -13.72
C ASP A 399 -27.93 -10.90 -14.01
N VAL A 400 -26.64 -10.60 -13.79
CA VAL A 400 -26.03 -9.28 -14.03
C VAL A 400 -24.78 -9.45 -14.90
N THR A 401 -24.85 -8.96 -16.13
CA THR A 401 -23.89 -9.35 -17.19
C THR A 401 -22.48 -8.82 -16.96
N LYS A 402 -22.34 -7.61 -16.40
CA LYS A 402 -21.05 -6.93 -16.17
C LYS A 402 -21.03 -6.21 -14.82
N PHE A 403 -21.28 -6.97 -13.76
CA PHE A 403 -21.24 -6.41 -12.41
C PHE A 403 -19.81 -5.99 -12.01
N ASP A 404 -19.69 -4.76 -11.50
CA ASP A 404 -18.47 -4.24 -10.89
C ASP A 404 -18.84 -3.56 -9.54
N PRO A 405 -18.32 -4.03 -8.40
CA PRO A 405 -18.67 -3.51 -7.08
C PRO A 405 -18.34 -2.02 -6.87
N PHE A 406 -17.46 -1.43 -7.68
CA PHE A 406 -17.09 -0.01 -7.59
C PHE A 406 -17.83 0.88 -8.59
N HIS A 407 -18.40 0.28 -9.63
CA HIS A 407 -18.90 1.02 -10.80
C HIS A 407 -20.36 0.76 -11.15
N SER A 408 -20.91 -0.37 -10.71
CA SER A 408 -22.34 -0.68 -10.85
C SER A 408 -23.16 0.05 -9.80
N GLY A 409 -24.38 0.45 -10.16
CA GLY A 409 -25.33 1.03 -9.21
C GLY A 409 -25.87 -0.06 -8.28
N ILE A 410 -25.57 0.05 -6.98
CA ILE A 410 -26.04 -0.86 -5.94
C ILE A 410 -26.74 -0.14 -4.79
N VAL A 411 -27.84 -0.72 -4.32
CA VAL A 411 -28.53 -0.28 -3.09
C VAL A 411 -28.83 -1.51 -2.25
N ALA A 412 -28.52 -1.46 -0.95
CA ALA A 412 -28.92 -2.48 0.01
C ALA A 412 -30.03 -1.88 0.90
N ASP A 413 -31.22 -2.46 0.85
CA ASP A 413 -32.37 -2.01 1.66
C ASP A 413 -33.45 -3.11 1.74
N HIS A 414 -34.50 -2.86 2.51
CA HIS A 414 -35.68 -3.70 2.71
C HIS A 414 -36.65 -3.65 1.52
N PHE A 415 -36.19 -4.06 0.34
CA PHE A 415 -37.04 -4.09 -0.86
C PHE A 415 -38.08 -5.22 -0.85
N GLU A 416 -37.74 -6.38 -0.27
CA GLU A 416 -38.63 -7.54 -0.26
C GLU A 416 -39.47 -7.63 1.01
N ASN A 417 -38.92 -7.27 2.17
CA ASN A 417 -39.59 -7.35 3.47
C ASN A 417 -38.82 -6.55 4.55
N ASN A 418 -39.46 -6.33 5.70
CA ASN A 418 -38.91 -5.55 6.83
C ASN A 418 -37.96 -6.36 7.75
N THR A 419 -37.66 -7.62 7.42
CA THR A 419 -36.87 -8.53 8.28
C THR A 419 -35.53 -8.93 7.66
N SER A 420 -35.33 -8.67 6.38
CA SER A 420 -34.12 -9.00 5.65
C SER A 420 -33.91 -7.98 4.54
N GLN A 421 -32.73 -7.38 4.49
CA GLN A 421 -32.38 -6.55 3.35
C GLN A 421 -32.10 -7.39 2.11
N SER A 422 -32.18 -6.73 0.97
CA SER A 422 -31.88 -7.25 -0.35
C SER A 422 -31.04 -6.23 -1.08
N VAL A 423 -30.25 -6.70 -2.04
CA VAL A 423 -29.42 -5.84 -2.89
C VAL A 423 -30.14 -5.64 -4.21
N LEU A 424 -30.46 -4.39 -4.50
CA LEU A 424 -30.93 -3.94 -5.80
C LEU A 424 -29.72 -3.49 -6.64
N VAL A 425 -29.53 -4.15 -7.78
CA VAL A 425 -28.45 -3.86 -8.73
C VAL A 425 -29.06 -3.29 -9.99
N LEU A 426 -28.50 -2.20 -10.51
CA LEU A 426 -28.78 -1.75 -11.87
C LEU A 426 -27.86 -2.48 -12.84
N ASP A 427 -28.43 -3.34 -13.67
CA ASP A 427 -27.76 -3.99 -14.81
C ASP A 427 -27.99 -3.10 -16.05
N ASP A 428 -27.16 -2.07 -16.19
CA ASP A 428 -27.22 -1.11 -17.30
C ASP A 428 -26.40 -1.53 -18.53
N GLN A 429 -25.66 -2.64 -18.42
CA GLN A 429 -24.71 -3.13 -19.43
C GLN A 429 -25.06 -4.53 -19.97
N THR A 430 -26.31 -4.73 -20.36
CA THR A 430 -26.76 -6.05 -20.83
C THR A 430 -26.24 -6.34 -22.24
N ALA A 431 -25.63 -7.52 -22.45
CA ALA A 431 -25.10 -7.92 -23.76
C ALA A 431 -26.19 -8.33 -24.77
N SER A 432 -27.43 -8.49 -24.33
CA SER A 432 -28.52 -9.09 -25.12
C SER A 432 -29.92 -8.53 -24.81
N GLY A 433 -30.05 -7.34 -24.22
CA GLY A 433 -31.36 -6.84 -23.77
C GLY A 433 -31.45 -5.35 -23.44
N ASN A 434 -32.55 -4.98 -22.79
CA ASN A 434 -32.72 -3.65 -22.20
C ASN A 434 -32.26 -3.67 -20.73
N ALA A 435 -31.76 -2.53 -20.24
CA ALA A 435 -31.36 -2.34 -18.87
C ALA A 435 -32.50 -2.62 -17.90
N ARG A 436 -32.12 -3.17 -16.75
CA ARG A 436 -33.05 -3.75 -15.79
C ARG A 436 -32.52 -3.60 -14.39
N PHE A 437 -33.44 -3.63 -13.44
CA PHE A 437 -33.05 -3.78 -12.05
C PHE A 437 -33.06 -5.26 -11.69
N VAL A 438 -32.02 -5.71 -11.02
CA VAL A 438 -31.89 -7.08 -10.52
C VAL A 438 -31.92 -6.99 -9.01
N LEU A 439 -33.00 -7.49 -8.42
CA LEU A 439 -33.17 -7.57 -6.98
C LEU A 439 -32.72 -8.95 -6.52
N SER A 440 -31.71 -9.01 -5.67
CA SER A 440 -31.20 -10.26 -5.10
C SER A 440 -31.24 -10.20 -3.57
N GLY A 441 -31.78 -11.24 -2.95
CA GLY A 441 -31.83 -11.37 -1.49
C GLY A 441 -31.78 -12.83 -1.07
N LEU A 442 -32.09 -13.10 0.21
CA LEU A 442 -32.14 -14.46 0.74
C LEU A 442 -33.18 -15.36 0.06
N ASN A 443 -34.18 -14.75 -0.61
CA ASN A 443 -35.22 -15.47 -1.34
C ASN A 443 -34.88 -15.72 -2.82
N GLY A 444 -33.64 -15.41 -3.23
CA GLY A 444 -33.17 -15.54 -4.61
C GLY A 444 -33.17 -14.22 -5.38
N THR A 445 -33.07 -14.33 -6.70
CA THR A 445 -32.90 -13.18 -7.60
C THR A 445 -34.14 -12.99 -8.47
N LYS A 446 -34.57 -11.73 -8.62
CA LYS A 446 -35.71 -11.30 -9.43
C LYS A 446 -35.29 -10.18 -10.36
N VAL A 447 -35.71 -10.27 -11.62
CA VAL A 447 -35.57 -9.18 -12.58
C VAL A 447 -36.80 -8.29 -12.49
N LEU A 448 -36.58 -6.99 -12.27
CA LEU A 448 -37.62 -5.98 -12.24
C LEU A 448 -37.57 -5.18 -13.55
N THR A 449 -38.71 -5.10 -14.23
CA THR A 449 -38.87 -4.30 -15.45
C THR A 449 -39.45 -2.93 -15.08
N PRO A 450 -38.77 -1.83 -15.39
CA PRO A 450 -39.33 -0.48 -15.27
C PRO A 450 -40.68 -0.37 -16.00
N SER A 451 -41.62 0.37 -15.41
CA SER A 451 -42.93 0.64 -15.99
C SER A 451 -43.40 2.04 -15.63
N GLY A 452 -44.15 2.70 -16.52
CA GLY A 452 -44.66 4.06 -16.30
C GLY A 452 -43.75 5.09 -16.95
N ASP A 453 -43.32 6.09 -16.17
CA ASP A 453 -42.57 7.26 -16.65
C ASP A 453 -41.12 6.95 -17.09
N LEU A 454 -40.64 5.73 -16.86
CA LEU A 454 -39.33 5.26 -17.28
C LEU A 454 -39.46 3.92 -18.03
N ALA A 455 -38.82 3.83 -19.20
CA ALA A 455 -38.65 2.61 -19.96
C ALA A 455 -37.26 2.01 -19.70
N SER A 456 -37.12 0.70 -19.90
CA SER A 456 -35.82 0.02 -19.80
C SER A 456 -34.74 0.62 -20.72
N THR A 457 -35.13 1.20 -21.85
CA THR A 457 -34.20 1.87 -22.78
C THR A 457 -33.59 3.15 -22.21
N ASP A 458 -34.29 3.83 -21.31
CA ASP A 458 -33.82 5.08 -20.68
C ASP A 458 -32.68 4.82 -19.69
N LEU A 459 -32.53 3.55 -19.26
CA LEU A 459 -31.51 3.10 -18.32
C LEU A 459 -30.32 2.43 -19.01
N ASN A 460 -30.38 2.21 -20.33
CA ASN A 460 -29.27 1.60 -21.08
C ASN A 460 -28.03 2.48 -20.98
N ASP A 461 -26.92 1.88 -20.56
CA ASP A 461 -25.64 2.56 -20.41
C ASP A 461 -25.73 3.85 -19.56
N LEU A 462 -26.66 3.91 -18.60
CA LEU A 462 -26.93 5.10 -17.78
C LEU A 462 -25.66 5.64 -17.12
N PHE A 463 -24.76 4.75 -16.67
CA PHE A 463 -23.49 5.13 -16.08
C PHE A 463 -22.29 5.07 -17.04
N GLN A 464 -22.52 4.82 -18.34
CA GLN A 464 -21.48 4.66 -19.36
C GLN A 464 -21.54 5.68 -20.53
N ALA A 465 -22.73 6.10 -20.99
CA ALA A 465 -22.94 6.80 -22.27
C ALA A 465 -23.15 8.34 -22.21
N GLY A 466 -22.95 9.00 -21.06
CA GLY A 466 -23.04 10.46 -20.97
C GLY A 466 -21.73 11.20 -21.29
N THR A 467 -21.84 12.52 -21.56
CA THR A 467 -20.69 13.45 -21.53
C THR A 467 -19.89 13.28 -20.22
N ASN A 468 -18.62 13.69 -20.21
CA ASN A 468 -17.70 13.55 -19.08
C ASN A 468 -18.31 13.90 -17.68
N GLU A 469 -19.37 14.71 -17.61
CA GLU A 469 -20.13 15.02 -16.40
C GLU A 469 -20.87 13.82 -15.78
N ASN A 470 -21.68 13.04 -16.50
CA ASN A 470 -22.51 11.98 -15.88
C ASN A 470 -21.65 10.87 -15.25
N ARG A 471 -20.52 10.55 -15.88
CA ARG A 471 -19.53 9.60 -15.36
C ARG A 471 -18.87 10.08 -14.07
N GLN A 472 -18.62 11.38 -13.94
CA GLN A 472 -18.05 11.97 -12.71
C GLN A 472 -19.09 12.19 -11.62
N ARG A 473 -20.35 12.47 -12.01
CA ARG A 473 -21.46 12.73 -11.09
C ARG A 473 -22.14 11.46 -10.56
N ARG A 474 -21.77 10.25 -10.99
CA ARG A 474 -22.33 8.99 -10.45
C ARG A 474 -22.23 8.91 -8.92
N LYS A 475 -21.14 9.44 -8.36
CA LYS A 475 -20.87 9.50 -6.91
C LYS A 475 -21.72 10.56 -6.19
N GLU A 476 -22.43 11.41 -6.93
CA GLU A 476 -23.29 12.49 -6.41
C GLU A 476 -24.76 12.07 -6.30
N PHE A 477 -25.19 10.98 -6.97
CA PHE A 477 -26.56 10.50 -6.82
C PHE A 477 -26.72 9.87 -5.43
N SER A 478 -27.56 10.51 -4.61
CA SER A 478 -27.77 10.17 -3.19
C SER A 478 -28.21 8.71 -2.95
N PHE A 479 -28.71 8.02 -3.97
CA PHE A 479 -29.14 6.62 -3.89
C PHE A 479 -27.96 5.63 -3.82
N PHE A 480 -26.78 6.01 -4.33
CA PHE A 480 -25.61 5.12 -4.48
C PHE A 480 -24.42 5.57 -3.62
N ARG A 481 -24.64 6.44 -2.63
CA ARG A 481 -23.58 7.26 -2.05
C ARG A 481 -22.70 6.52 -1.05
N GLU A 482 -21.40 6.48 -1.35
CA GLU A 482 -20.30 6.59 -0.38
C GLU A 482 -20.39 7.95 0.35
N SER A 483 -20.62 7.98 1.66
CA SER A 483 -20.24 9.19 2.41
C SER A 483 -18.71 9.25 2.43
N LEU A 484 -18.13 10.10 1.57
CA LEU A 484 -16.70 10.46 1.59
C LEU A 484 -16.18 10.61 3.03
N PRO A 485 -14.93 10.21 3.32
CA PRO A 485 -14.26 10.68 4.52
C PRO A 485 -14.20 12.21 4.42
N GLN A 486 -14.85 12.91 5.36
CA GLN A 486 -14.72 14.36 5.49
C GLN A 486 -13.24 14.68 5.74
N HIS A 487 -12.51 14.99 4.68
CA HIS A 487 -11.25 15.70 4.80
C HIS A 487 -11.53 17.16 5.15
N LYS A 488 -11.11 17.52 6.35
CA LYS A 488 -10.56 18.83 6.75
C LYS A 488 -11.39 20.06 6.35
N HIS A 489 -12.28 20.48 7.25
CA HIS A 489 -12.33 21.91 7.54
C HIS A 489 -11.19 22.22 8.50
N ASN A 490 -10.16 22.90 7.98
CA ASN A 490 -9.29 23.73 8.80
C ASN A 490 -10.10 24.96 9.23
N LEU A 491 -10.14 25.20 10.54
CA LEU A 491 -9.89 26.53 11.08
C LEU A 491 -8.50 26.49 11.71
#